data_AF-A0A8T6YTW3-F1
#
_entry.id   AF-A0A8T6YTW3-F1
#
_cell.length_a   1.000
_cell.length_b   1.000
_cell.length_c   1.000
_cell.angle_alpha   90.00
_cell.angle_beta   90.00
_cell.angle_gamma   90.00
#
_symmetry.space_group_name_H-M   'P 1'
#
loop_
_entity.id
_entity.type
_entity.pdbx_description
1 polymer ?
#
loop_
_entity_poly.entity_id
_entity_poly.type
_entity_poly.pdbx_seq_one_letter_code
_entity_poly.pdbx_strand_id
1 'polypeptide(L)'
;MRLNISTKFLFARFFMLTVGFFMLTVGFFQGVTCLFSRHASICAGHVLRFCVLISLFYSIMVNATSTVHISSVSVCQDVSKNTQGTLTKVENCRSVSINQVNPKQSLVWIQVHFDVANAGQPRGRPLGLVLSAEASTTVYLNGVKIGRNGSPAEEAKNEVAGRIDKSFYLPDSLLIKQHNTLVIELSSHNRLLQIDPPIQRLLITDYQTPKDYLANHYLPVFIPLGILIIGFTYSSVLALQSNNTKQNLFIPVASLFAVIQLIAEVSRGLFDYSYPYNGIRMLTILCSSLIVSFFLLSYVCKRFLTKRRKTALTVACITTLIFVLLLDHFESKTLASVLLPMGIGTLITGYAAIQKARNALSHSVALFAFVLLTASSPNQFLDIYYYYCIALLFVFFFAQHATDYKKEQEKKRFEQDRADRLQRILDEHKEREQPTKIKINHAGKTDFISCEEICFCKGARDYVELVINNRGSVLHHNSLSELESTLPATFLRVHRSYIVNTQFITSLSRSASGTGILHLSTGDEVPVSRRIMPKVRDALG
;
A
#
# COMPACT_ATOMS: atom_id res chain seq x y z
N MET A 1 -36.42 13.27 -3.52
CA MET A 1 -35.40 12.47 -4.24
C MET A 1 -35.91 11.04 -4.40
N ARG A 2 -36.86 10.79 -5.32
CA ARG A 2 -37.40 9.44 -5.59
C ARG A 2 -36.61 8.85 -6.75
N LEU A 3 -35.67 7.94 -6.45
CA LEU A 3 -34.99 7.12 -7.45
C LEU A 3 -36.01 6.23 -8.16
N ASN A 4 -35.96 6.24 -9.49
CA ASN A 4 -36.86 5.55 -10.40
C ASN A 4 -36.83 4.02 -10.17
N ILE A 5 -37.95 3.33 -10.39
CA ILE A 5 -38.12 1.89 -10.11
C ILE A 5 -37.13 1.03 -10.94
N SER A 6 -36.75 1.51 -12.13
CA SER A 6 -35.75 0.86 -12.98
C SER A 6 -34.34 0.90 -12.38
N THR A 7 -33.96 1.98 -11.67
CA THR A 7 -32.65 2.08 -11.00
C THR A 7 -32.58 1.21 -9.76
N LYS A 8 -33.68 1.02 -9.04
CA LYS A 8 -33.75 0.08 -7.90
C LYS A 8 -33.62 -1.38 -8.33
N PHE A 9 -34.21 -1.76 -9.47
CA PHE A 9 -34.08 -3.11 -10.02
C PHE A 9 -32.67 -3.38 -10.55
N LEU A 10 -32.02 -2.37 -11.15
CA LEU A 10 -30.62 -2.45 -11.55
C LEU A 10 -29.70 -2.56 -10.33
N PHE A 11 -29.97 -1.79 -9.27
CA PHE A 11 -29.23 -1.84 -8.01
C PHE A 11 -29.39 -3.18 -7.29
N ALA A 12 -30.58 -3.78 -7.27
CA ALA A 12 -30.83 -5.09 -6.67
C ALA A 12 -30.15 -6.23 -7.45
N ARG A 13 -30.17 -6.18 -8.80
CA ARG A 13 -29.41 -7.11 -9.65
C ARG A 13 -27.89 -6.91 -9.48
N PHE A 14 -27.41 -5.68 -9.44
CA PHE A 14 -26.00 -5.35 -9.22
C PHE A 14 -25.55 -5.75 -7.81
N PHE A 15 -26.41 -5.62 -6.79
CA PHE A 15 -26.15 -6.03 -5.41
C PHE A 15 -26.12 -7.57 -5.27
N MET A 16 -27.06 -8.30 -5.88
CA MET A 16 -26.99 -9.77 -5.92
C MET A 16 -25.78 -10.28 -6.73
N LEU A 17 -25.40 -9.60 -7.81
CA LEU A 17 -24.21 -9.92 -8.60
C LEU A 17 -22.91 -9.57 -7.85
N THR A 18 -22.88 -8.51 -7.04
CA THR A 18 -21.71 -8.12 -6.24
C THR A 18 -21.56 -8.99 -4.99
N VAL A 19 -22.64 -9.46 -4.38
CA VAL A 19 -22.57 -10.49 -3.31
C VAL A 19 -22.14 -11.84 -3.90
N GLY A 20 -22.62 -12.20 -5.09
CA GLY A 20 -22.14 -13.35 -5.85
C GLY A 20 -20.66 -13.24 -6.25
N PHE A 21 -20.23 -12.06 -6.72
CA PHE A 21 -18.84 -11.74 -7.04
C PHE A 21 -17.96 -11.73 -5.78
N PHE A 22 -18.46 -11.25 -4.65
CA PHE A 22 -17.75 -11.26 -3.37
C PHE A 22 -17.56 -12.69 -2.86
N MET A 23 -18.59 -13.53 -2.89
CA MET A 23 -18.51 -14.97 -2.59
C MET A 23 -17.56 -15.72 -3.54
N LEU A 24 -17.56 -15.36 -4.83
CA LEU A 24 -16.60 -15.87 -5.81
C LEU A 24 -15.17 -15.35 -5.60
N THR A 25 -14.98 -14.12 -5.12
CA THR A 25 -13.65 -13.57 -4.77
C THR A 25 -13.07 -14.17 -3.50
N VAL A 26 -13.92 -14.56 -2.54
CA VAL A 26 -13.51 -15.36 -1.37
C VAL A 26 -13.09 -16.77 -1.82
N GLY A 27 -13.82 -17.38 -2.76
CA GLY A 27 -13.42 -18.62 -3.43
C GLY A 27 -12.13 -18.50 -4.25
N PHE A 28 -11.91 -17.37 -4.93
CA PHE A 28 -10.65 -17.03 -5.62
C PHE A 28 -9.49 -16.90 -4.63
N PHE A 29 -9.72 -16.36 -3.42
CA PHE A 29 -8.70 -16.26 -2.38
C PHE A 29 -8.31 -17.62 -1.81
N GLN A 30 -9.26 -18.54 -1.61
CA GLN A 30 -8.96 -19.94 -1.28
C GLN A 30 -8.19 -20.64 -2.42
N GLY A 31 -8.51 -20.36 -3.68
CA GLY A 31 -7.80 -20.90 -4.85
C GLY A 31 -6.37 -20.36 -5.04
N VAL A 32 -6.15 -19.05 -4.87
CA VAL A 32 -4.84 -18.39 -5.04
C VAL A 32 -3.89 -18.70 -3.89
N THR A 33 -4.40 -18.88 -2.67
CA THR A 33 -3.58 -19.41 -1.56
C THR A 33 -3.27 -20.91 -1.75
N CYS A 34 -4.15 -21.67 -2.40
CA CYS A 34 -3.93 -23.08 -2.71
C CYS A 34 -3.02 -23.33 -3.93
N LEU A 35 -2.81 -22.33 -4.80
CA LEU A 35 -1.85 -22.36 -5.93
C LEU A 35 -0.39 -22.59 -5.50
N PHE A 36 -0.10 -22.42 -4.20
CA PHE A 36 1.21 -22.67 -3.60
C PHE A 36 1.28 -24.00 -2.81
N SER A 37 0.25 -24.87 -2.92
CA SER A 37 0.24 -26.25 -2.39
C SER A 37 0.38 -27.28 -3.54
N ARG A 38 0.55 -28.58 -3.22
CA ARG A 38 0.87 -29.69 -4.14
C ARG A 38 -0.11 -29.92 -5.32
N HIS A 39 -1.18 -29.14 -5.47
CA HIS A 39 -2.24 -29.30 -6.48
C HIS A 39 -2.38 -28.09 -7.43
N ALA A 40 -1.30 -27.68 -8.09
CA ALA A 40 -1.26 -26.51 -8.98
C ALA A 40 -2.08 -26.62 -10.29
N SER A 41 -2.31 -27.83 -10.84
CA SER A 41 -2.98 -27.98 -12.15
C SER A 41 -4.49 -27.74 -12.11
N ILE A 42 -5.16 -28.10 -11.01
CA ILE A 42 -6.61 -27.91 -10.82
C ILE A 42 -6.93 -26.42 -10.60
N CYS A 43 -6.03 -25.68 -9.93
CA CYS A 43 -6.21 -24.25 -9.65
C CYS A 43 -5.97 -23.33 -10.87
N ALA A 44 -5.09 -23.70 -11.79
CA ALA A 44 -4.87 -22.97 -13.05
C ALA A 44 -6.16 -22.91 -13.90
N GLY A 45 -6.99 -23.95 -13.85
CA GLY A 45 -8.29 -24.00 -14.53
C GLY A 45 -9.31 -23.00 -13.99
N HIS A 46 -9.30 -22.71 -12.68
CA HIS A 46 -10.24 -21.75 -12.07
C HIS A 46 -9.86 -20.30 -12.38
N VAL A 47 -8.56 -19.98 -12.41
CA VAL A 47 -8.05 -18.67 -12.82
C VAL A 47 -8.32 -18.41 -14.31
N LEU A 48 -8.10 -19.41 -15.17
CA LEU A 48 -8.40 -19.31 -16.60
C LEU A 48 -9.91 -19.14 -16.87
N ARG A 49 -10.77 -19.89 -16.17
CA ARG A 49 -12.25 -19.72 -16.25
C ARG A 49 -12.71 -18.34 -15.78
N PHE A 50 -12.05 -17.76 -14.78
CA PHE A 50 -12.32 -16.40 -14.30
C PHE A 50 -11.91 -15.33 -15.32
N CYS A 51 -10.73 -15.46 -15.93
CA CYS A 51 -10.30 -14.58 -17.02
C CYS A 51 -11.21 -14.68 -18.25
N VAL A 52 -11.68 -15.89 -18.59
CA VAL A 52 -12.64 -16.11 -19.70
C VAL A 52 -14.02 -15.55 -19.37
N LEU A 53 -14.49 -15.63 -18.11
CA LEU A 53 -15.76 -15.01 -17.70
C LEU A 53 -15.70 -13.49 -17.73
N ILE A 54 -14.56 -12.89 -17.35
CA ILE A 54 -14.33 -11.44 -17.47
C ILE A 54 -14.24 -11.02 -18.94
N SER A 55 -13.59 -11.81 -19.81
CA SER A 55 -13.53 -11.50 -21.25
C SER A 55 -14.88 -11.69 -21.94
N LEU A 56 -15.70 -12.65 -21.51
CA LEU A 56 -17.09 -12.81 -21.96
C LEU A 56 -17.97 -11.64 -21.49
N PHE A 57 -17.77 -11.16 -20.26
CA PHE A 57 -18.44 -9.97 -19.74
C PHE A 57 -18.05 -8.70 -20.52
N TYR A 58 -16.77 -8.60 -20.92
CA TYR A 58 -16.25 -7.56 -21.81
C TYR A 58 -16.96 -7.58 -23.17
N SER A 59 -17.12 -8.74 -23.80
CA SER A 59 -17.79 -8.87 -25.10
C SER A 59 -19.27 -8.47 -25.07
N ILE A 60 -19.94 -8.61 -23.93
CA ILE A 60 -21.37 -8.27 -23.78
C ILE A 60 -21.59 -6.76 -23.57
N MET A 61 -20.65 -6.05 -22.95
CA MET A 61 -20.79 -4.61 -22.66
C MET A 61 -20.45 -3.70 -23.85
N VAL A 62 -19.69 -4.18 -24.84
CA VAL A 62 -19.21 -3.37 -25.99
C VAL A 62 -20.27 -3.27 -27.12
N ASN A 63 -21.33 -4.08 -27.12
CA ASN A 63 -22.25 -4.23 -28.26
C ASN A 63 -23.64 -3.60 -28.03
N ALA A 64 -23.76 -2.29 -27.76
CA ALA A 64 -25.09 -1.67 -27.68
C ALA A 64 -25.17 -0.14 -27.86
N THR A 65 -24.42 0.51 -28.75
CA THR A 65 -24.77 1.89 -29.20
C THR A 65 -24.24 2.17 -30.60
N SER A 66 -25.10 2.62 -31.51
CA SER A 66 -24.70 3.27 -32.75
C SER A 66 -24.05 4.63 -32.42
N THR A 67 -22.73 4.71 -32.52
CA THR A 67 -21.97 5.95 -32.31
C THR A 67 -21.27 6.35 -33.60
N VAL A 68 -21.49 7.60 -34.05
CA VAL A 68 -20.69 8.18 -35.14
C VAL A 68 -19.56 8.98 -34.52
N HIS A 69 -18.35 8.45 -34.62
CA HIS A 69 -17.13 9.16 -34.25
C HIS A 69 -16.70 10.07 -35.39
N ILE A 70 -16.57 11.37 -35.10
CA ILE A 70 -16.10 12.35 -36.07
C ILE A 70 -14.58 12.43 -35.96
N SER A 71 -13.87 11.91 -36.96
CA SER A 71 -12.40 11.86 -36.99
C SER A 71 -11.76 12.99 -37.80
N SER A 72 -12.47 13.50 -38.81
CA SER A 72 -12.06 14.62 -39.65
C SER A 72 -13.04 15.78 -39.52
N VAL A 73 -12.49 16.99 -39.52
CA VAL A 73 -13.26 18.22 -39.40
C VAL A 73 -12.69 19.32 -40.30
N SER A 74 -13.50 20.27 -40.72
CA SER A 74 -13.05 21.38 -41.57
C SER A 74 -12.87 22.64 -40.74
N VAL A 75 -11.67 23.21 -40.67
CA VAL A 75 -11.42 24.51 -39.99
C VAL A 75 -11.66 25.64 -40.98
N CYS A 76 -12.53 26.58 -40.63
CA CYS A 76 -12.95 27.70 -41.47
C CYS A 76 -12.47 29.04 -40.90
N GLN A 77 -12.25 30.03 -41.77
CA GLN A 77 -11.73 31.36 -41.37
C GLN A 77 -12.76 32.48 -41.58
N ASP A 78 -13.53 32.42 -42.67
CA ASP A 78 -14.48 33.48 -43.02
C ASP A 78 -15.89 33.09 -42.60
N VAL A 79 -16.24 33.42 -41.36
CA VAL A 79 -17.55 33.12 -40.78
C VAL A 79 -18.30 34.40 -40.42
N SER A 80 -19.48 34.62 -41.01
CA SER A 80 -20.33 35.79 -40.72
C SER A 80 -21.67 35.38 -40.10
N LYS A 81 -22.15 36.22 -39.18
CA LYS A 81 -23.42 36.08 -38.46
C LYS A 81 -24.36 37.21 -38.87
N ASN A 82 -25.66 36.94 -38.98
CA ASN A 82 -26.67 37.99 -39.07
C ASN A 82 -26.92 38.67 -37.71
N THR A 83 -27.72 39.74 -37.68
CA THR A 83 -28.12 40.46 -36.47
C THR A 83 -28.86 39.59 -35.43
N GLN A 84 -29.43 38.47 -35.86
CA GLN A 84 -30.09 37.48 -35.00
C GLN A 84 -29.14 36.37 -34.52
N GLY A 85 -27.85 36.41 -34.89
CA GLY A 85 -26.84 35.42 -34.50
C GLY A 85 -26.89 34.10 -35.26
N THR A 86 -27.58 34.03 -36.39
CA THR A 86 -27.59 32.89 -37.33
C THR A 86 -26.42 33.01 -38.30
N LEU A 87 -25.76 31.90 -38.62
CA LEU A 87 -24.66 31.89 -39.58
C LEU A 87 -25.18 32.11 -41.00
N THR A 88 -24.62 33.12 -41.67
CA THR A 88 -24.99 33.49 -43.06
C THR A 88 -23.93 33.08 -44.07
N LYS A 89 -22.66 32.98 -43.64
CA LYS A 89 -21.54 32.66 -44.52
C LYS A 89 -20.50 31.85 -43.75
N VAL A 90 -20.02 30.76 -44.35
CA VAL A 90 -18.92 29.93 -43.85
C VAL A 90 -18.06 29.55 -45.05
N GLU A 91 -16.90 30.19 -45.20
CA GLU A 91 -15.99 30.03 -46.33
C GLU A 91 -14.54 29.77 -45.87
N ASN A 92 -13.68 29.42 -46.83
CA ASN A 92 -12.26 29.14 -46.59
C ASN A 92 -12.02 28.01 -45.57
N CYS A 93 -12.75 26.91 -45.76
CA CYS A 93 -12.67 25.73 -44.92
C CYS A 93 -11.60 24.74 -45.42
N ARG A 94 -10.68 24.36 -44.53
CA ARG A 94 -9.66 23.35 -44.79
C ARG A 94 -9.91 22.11 -43.93
N SER A 95 -10.02 20.94 -44.56
CA SER A 95 -10.11 19.68 -43.84
C SER A 95 -8.82 19.38 -43.07
N VAL A 96 -8.95 19.11 -41.79
CA VAL A 96 -7.87 18.73 -40.86
C VAL A 96 -8.32 17.58 -39.96
N SER A 97 -7.36 16.87 -39.37
CA SER A 97 -7.69 15.91 -38.31
C SER A 97 -8.17 16.67 -37.07
N ILE A 98 -9.15 16.11 -36.36
CA ILE A 98 -9.67 16.72 -35.12
C ILE A 98 -8.57 16.98 -34.08
N ASN A 99 -7.54 16.13 -34.05
CA ASN A 99 -6.40 16.25 -33.13
C ASN A 99 -5.48 17.44 -33.46
N GLN A 100 -5.53 17.96 -34.68
CA GLN A 100 -4.70 19.08 -35.14
C GLN A 100 -5.36 20.44 -34.90
N VAL A 101 -6.61 20.48 -34.47
CA VAL A 101 -7.31 21.74 -34.23
C VAL A 101 -6.84 22.37 -32.93
N ASN A 102 -6.34 23.61 -32.98
CA ASN A 102 -5.77 24.28 -31.82
C ASN A 102 -6.46 25.63 -31.51
N PRO A 103 -7.39 25.67 -30.53
CA PRO A 103 -8.12 26.90 -30.14
C PRO A 103 -7.39 27.77 -29.09
N LYS A 104 -6.07 27.61 -28.87
CA LYS A 104 -5.36 28.24 -27.73
C LYS A 104 -5.32 29.78 -27.74
N GLN A 105 -5.11 30.35 -28.92
CA GLN A 105 -4.70 31.76 -29.06
C GLN A 105 -5.57 32.51 -30.08
N SER A 106 -6.61 31.87 -30.59
CA SER A 106 -7.52 32.44 -31.54
C SER A 106 -8.88 31.78 -31.41
N LEU A 107 -9.90 32.51 -31.86
CA LEU A 107 -11.21 31.96 -32.09
C LEU A 107 -11.14 31.03 -33.30
N VAL A 108 -11.54 29.76 -33.14
CA VAL A 108 -11.49 28.75 -34.19
C VAL A 108 -12.89 28.30 -34.55
N TRP A 109 -13.17 28.19 -35.85
CA TRP A 109 -14.42 27.69 -36.38
C TRP A 109 -14.20 26.32 -37.01
N ILE A 110 -14.96 25.34 -36.56
CA ILE A 110 -14.93 23.98 -37.09
C ILE A 110 -16.28 23.66 -37.73
N GLN A 111 -16.27 23.08 -38.91
CA GLN A 111 -17.43 22.56 -39.62
C GLN A 111 -17.36 21.03 -39.75
N VAL A 112 -18.48 20.37 -39.52
CA VAL A 112 -18.66 18.94 -39.67
C VAL A 112 -19.91 18.66 -40.50
N HIS A 113 -19.80 17.74 -41.45
CA HIS A 113 -20.94 17.24 -42.21
C HIS A 113 -21.34 15.86 -41.73
N PHE A 114 -22.63 15.62 -41.56
CA PHE A 114 -23.13 14.31 -41.16
C PHE A 114 -24.53 14.01 -41.71
N ASP A 115 -24.80 12.73 -41.91
CA ASP A 115 -26.10 12.22 -42.33
C ASP A 115 -26.80 11.51 -41.17
N VAL A 116 -28.10 11.78 -41.00
CA VAL A 116 -28.90 11.19 -39.92
C VAL A 116 -29.03 9.67 -40.09
N ALA A 117 -29.04 9.19 -41.34
CA ALA A 117 -29.07 7.76 -41.65
C ALA A 117 -27.85 7.00 -41.11
N ASN A 118 -26.67 7.63 -41.13
CA ASN A 118 -25.42 7.06 -40.63
C ASN A 118 -25.25 7.25 -39.12
N ALA A 119 -25.90 8.28 -38.55
CA ALA A 119 -25.97 8.53 -37.10
C ALA A 119 -26.77 7.46 -36.33
N GLY A 120 -27.35 6.48 -37.03
CA GLY A 120 -27.98 5.28 -36.48
C GLY A 120 -29.07 5.63 -35.47
N GLN A 121 -30.24 6.06 -35.94
CA GLN A 121 -31.40 6.36 -35.09
C GLN A 121 -31.79 5.17 -34.20
N PRO A 122 -31.64 5.25 -32.87
CA PRO A 122 -32.23 4.29 -31.96
C PRO A 122 -33.67 4.74 -31.68
N ARG A 123 -34.60 3.77 -31.67
CA ARG A 123 -36.04 4.00 -31.44
C ARG A 123 -36.27 4.73 -30.10
N GLY A 124 -36.67 6.01 -30.16
CA GLY A 124 -37.36 6.71 -29.06
C GLY A 124 -36.57 7.74 -28.26
N ARG A 125 -35.34 8.12 -28.65
CA ARG A 125 -34.60 9.24 -28.04
C ARG A 125 -34.12 10.23 -29.10
N PRO A 126 -34.10 11.54 -28.80
CA PRO A 126 -33.63 12.54 -29.75
C PRO A 126 -32.11 12.50 -29.88
N LEU A 127 -31.57 13.01 -30.99
CA LEU A 127 -30.12 13.06 -31.23
C LEU A 127 -29.46 14.18 -30.42
N GLY A 128 -28.22 13.93 -30.02
CA GLY A 128 -27.37 14.86 -29.30
C GLY A 128 -25.94 14.87 -29.82
N LEU A 129 -25.32 16.05 -29.79
CA LEU A 129 -23.88 16.21 -29.98
C LEU A 129 -23.19 16.14 -28.62
N VAL A 130 -22.32 15.16 -28.41
CA VAL A 130 -21.47 15.08 -27.22
C VAL A 130 -20.09 15.63 -27.58
N LEU A 131 -19.68 16.67 -26.85
CA LEU A 131 -18.42 17.36 -27.01
C LEU A 131 -17.64 17.32 -25.70
N SER A 132 -16.48 16.67 -25.73
CA SER A 132 -15.46 16.69 -24.68
C SER A 132 -14.27 17.50 -25.17
N ALA A 133 -14.16 18.75 -24.74
CA ALA A 133 -13.11 19.65 -25.21
C ALA A 133 -12.65 20.63 -24.13
N GLU A 134 -11.35 20.94 -24.13
CA GLU A 134 -10.77 21.98 -23.28
C GLU A 134 -11.03 23.37 -23.86
N ALA A 135 -12.28 23.69 -24.16
CA ALA A 135 -12.64 24.91 -24.85
C ALA A 135 -14.03 25.40 -24.44
N SER A 136 -14.21 26.71 -24.46
CA SER A 136 -15.55 27.29 -24.52
C SER A 136 -16.10 27.11 -25.93
N THR A 137 -17.40 26.82 -26.06
CA THR A 137 -18.01 26.46 -27.35
C THR A 137 -19.35 27.11 -27.60
N THR A 138 -19.62 27.47 -28.85
CA THR A 138 -20.97 27.75 -29.36
C THR A 138 -21.25 26.85 -30.54
N VAL A 139 -22.41 26.20 -30.57
CA VAL A 139 -22.76 25.22 -31.60
C VAL A 139 -23.93 25.72 -32.42
N TYR A 140 -23.81 25.55 -33.74
CA TYR A 140 -24.80 25.89 -34.74
C TYR A 140 -25.13 24.64 -35.58
N LEU A 141 -26.40 24.38 -35.81
CA LEU A 141 -26.91 23.31 -36.66
C LEU A 141 -27.63 23.93 -37.85
N ASN A 142 -27.19 23.60 -39.07
CA ASN A 142 -27.74 24.12 -40.31
C ASN A 142 -27.88 25.67 -40.29
N GLY A 143 -26.86 26.32 -39.72
CA GLY A 143 -26.77 27.78 -39.56
C GLY A 143 -27.43 28.35 -38.30
N VAL A 144 -28.34 27.62 -37.65
CA VAL A 144 -29.08 28.08 -36.47
C VAL A 144 -28.34 27.73 -35.18
N LYS A 145 -28.20 28.69 -34.26
CA LYS A 145 -27.56 28.47 -32.96
C LYS A 145 -28.40 27.55 -32.07
N ILE A 146 -27.82 26.42 -31.64
CA ILE A 146 -28.51 25.41 -30.80
C ILE A 146 -28.08 25.45 -29.33
N GLY A 147 -26.91 26.01 -29.02
CA GLY A 147 -26.46 26.11 -27.63
C GLY A 147 -25.07 26.70 -27.46
N ARG A 148 -24.71 26.95 -26.21
CA ARG A 148 -23.37 27.40 -25.78
C ARG A 148 -22.90 26.68 -24.54
N ASN A 149 -21.59 26.58 -24.36
CA ASN A 149 -20.92 26.05 -23.18
C ASN A 149 -19.72 26.96 -22.85
N GLY A 150 -19.92 27.85 -21.88
CA GLY A 150 -19.06 29.02 -21.74
C GLY A 150 -19.39 30.09 -22.78
N SER A 151 -18.42 30.97 -23.05
CA SER A 151 -18.51 32.02 -24.06
C SER A 151 -17.17 32.12 -24.79
N PRO A 152 -17.09 31.62 -26.05
CA PRO A 152 -15.91 31.81 -26.89
C PRO A 152 -15.62 33.28 -27.13
N ALA A 153 -14.34 33.62 -27.20
CA ALA A 153 -13.91 34.97 -27.53
C ALA A 153 -12.55 34.96 -28.24
N GLU A 154 -12.25 36.03 -28.98
CA GLU A 154 -10.92 36.23 -29.58
C GLU A 154 -9.86 36.55 -28.51
N GLU A 155 -10.25 37.29 -27.48
CA GLU A 155 -9.37 37.71 -26.38
C GLU A 155 -9.67 36.94 -25.09
N ALA A 156 -8.61 36.57 -24.36
CA ALA A 156 -8.70 35.80 -23.11
C ALA A 156 -9.61 36.44 -22.04
N LYS A 157 -9.57 37.76 -21.89
CA LYS A 157 -10.36 38.53 -20.89
C LYS A 157 -11.88 38.44 -21.11
N ASN A 158 -12.30 38.17 -22.35
CA ASN A 158 -13.71 38.11 -22.74
C ASN A 158 -14.21 36.66 -22.83
N GLU A 159 -13.32 35.67 -22.70
CA GLU A 159 -13.69 34.26 -22.69
C GLU A 159 -14.27 33.88 -21.32
N VAL A 160 -15.40 33.18 -21.34
CA VAL A 160 -15.93 32.48 -20.16
C VAL A 160 -15.73 30.98 -20.35
N ALA A 161 -14.95 30.36 -19.47
CA ALA A 161 -14.62 28.94 -19.59
C ALA A 161 -15.86 28.02 -19.54
N GLY A 162 -15.94 27.10 -20.50
CA GLY A 162 -16.98 26.06 -20.56
C GLY A 162 -16.69 24.86 -19.67
N ARG A 163 -17.68 23.96 -19.56
CA ARG A 163 -17.53 22.63 -18.98
C ARG A 163 -16.74 21.71 -19.90
N ILE A 164 -15.95 20.80 -19.32
CA ILE A 164 -15.12 19.87 -20.09
C ILE A 164 -15.96 18.91 -20.95
N ASP A 165 -17.07 18.41 -20.41
CA ASP A 165 -17.98 17.47 -21.06
C ASP A 165 -19.37 18.11 -21.18
N LYS A 166 -19.85 18.30 -22.41
CA LYS A 166 -21.17 18.88 -22.70
C LYS A 166 -21.91 18.10 -23.77
N SER A 167 -23.20 17.87 -23.58
CA SER A 167 -24.10 17.45 -24.65
C SER A 167 -25.03 18.58 -25.09
N PHE A 168 -25.17 18.74 -26.40
CA PHE A 168 -26.11 19.65 -27.04
C PHE A 168 -27.23 18.83 -27.69
N TYR A 169 -28.47 19.24 -27.45
CA TYR A 169 -29.64 18.66 -28.10
C TYR A 169 -29.68 19.09 -29.56
N LEU A 170 -29.91 18.15 -30.49
CA LEU A 170 -30.10 18.41 -31.92
C LEU A 170 -31.60 18.38 -32.22
N PRO A 171 -32.26 19.53 -32.43
CA PRO A 171 -33.71 19.57 -32.64
C PRO A 171 -34.13 18.91 -33.95
N ASP A 172 -35.10 18.00 -33.89
CA ASP A 172 -35.68 17.34 -35.07
C ASP A 172 -36.22 18.35 -36.11
N SER A 173 -36.67 19.52 -35.67
CA SER A 173 -37.16 20.59 -36.56
C SER A 173 -36.06 21.21 -37.44
N LEU A 174 -34.79 21.09 -37.04
CA LEU A 174 -33.64 21.62 -37.77
C LEU A 174 -32.89 20.53 -38.53
N LEU A 175 -33.16 19.25 -38.26
CA LEU A 175 -32.48 18.12 -38.86
C LEU A 175 -33.05 17.78 -40.23
N ILE A 176 -32.17 17.57 -41.20
CA ILE A 176 -32.49 17.12 -42.56
C ILE A 176 -31.98 15.68 -42.71
N LYS A 177 -32.59 14.87 -43.61
CA LYS A 177 -32.21 13.46 -43.75
C LYS A 177 -30.72 13.26 -44.14
N GLN A 178 -30.17 14.16 -44.95
CA GLN A 178 -28.79 14.14 -45.42
C GLN A 178 -28.20 15.55 -45.45
N HIS A 179 -26.87 15.65 -45.49
CA HIS A 179 -26.10 16.89 -45.62
C HIS A 179 -26.32 17.89 -44.47
N ASN A 180 -26.49 17.41 -43.24
CA ASN A 180 -26.51 18.32 -42.10
C ASN A 180 -25.13 18.91 -41.89
N THR A 181 -25.11 20.19 -41.54
CA THR A 181 -23.89 20.93 -41.26
C THR A 181 -23.90 21.39 -39.82
N LEU A 182 -22.88 20.99 -39.08
CA LEU A 182 -22.65 21.41 -37.72
C LEU A 182 -21.43 22.34 -37.69
N VAL A 183 -21.62 23.56 -37.20
CA VAL A 183 -20.54 24.54 -37.05
C VAL A 183 -20.31 24.80 -35.57
N ILE A 184 -19.07 24.72 -35.12
CA ILE A 184 -18.65 24.90 -33.74
C ILE A 184 -17.64 26.04 -33.68
N GLU A 185 -17.97 27.06 -32.89
CA GLU A 185 -17.10 28.16 -32.51
C GLU A 185 -16.37 27.77 -31.22
N LEU A 186 -15.03 27.80 -31.20
CA LEU A 186 -14.21 27.37 -30.08
C LEU A 186 -13.17 28.43 -29.70
N SER A 187 -12.96 28.63 -28.40
CA SER A 187 -11.74 29.26 -27.87
C SER A 187 -11.25 28.53 -26.62
N SER A 188 -9.97 28.67 -26.30
CA SER A 188 -9.32 27.94 -25.21
C SER A 188 -8.17 28.75 -24.59
N HIS A 189 -8.45 29.99 -24.20
CA HIS A 189 -7.45 30.90 -23.64
C HIS A 189 -7.13 30.56 -22.18
N ASN A 190 -8.14 30.13 -21.41
CA ASN A 190 -8.00 29.86 -19.96
C ASN A 190 -7.38 28.48 -19.59
N ARG A 191 -6.49 27.90 -20.41
CA ARG A 191 -5.84 26.62 -20.10
C ARG A 191 -4.67 26.80 -19.10
N LEU A 192 -4.72 26.08 -17.98
CA LEU A 192 -3.63 26.07 -16.98
C LEU A 192 -2.40 25.28 -17.45
N LEU A 193 -2.61 24.19 -18.18
CA LEU A 193 -1.55 23.31 -18.70
C LEU A 193 -1.87 23.00 -20.17
N GLN A 194 -0.85 22.91 -21.01
CA GLN A 194 -1.03 22.54 -22.41
C GLN A 194 -1.23 21.02 -22.53
N ILE A 195 -2.46 20.63 -22.83
CA ILE A 195 -2.84 19.24 -23.09
C ILE A 195 -3.31 19.16 -24.54
N ASP A 196 -2.66 18.29 -25.30
CA ASP A 196 -3.01 17.98 -26.68
C ASP A 196 -3.44 16.49 -26.75
N PRO A 197 -4.49 16.14 -27.53
CA PRO A 197 -5.35 17.02 -28.31
C PRO A 197 -6.38 17.79 -27.45
N PRO A 198 -6.74 19.04 -27.80
CA PRO A 198 -7.68 19.87 -27.02
C PRO A 198 -9.13 19.40 -27.14
N ILE A 199 -9.48 18.68 -28.21
CA ILE A 199 -10.79 18.04 -28.38
C ILE A 199 -10.57 16.54 -28.19
N GLN A 200 -11.12 15.98 -27.12
CA GLN A 200 -10.96 14.57 -26.76
C GLN A 200 -12.04 13.71 -27.40
N ARG A 201 -13.28 14.23 -27.48
CA ARG A 201 -14.40 13.52 -28.11
C ARG A 201 -15.34 14.49 -28.80
N LEU A 202 -15.73 14.13 -30.01
CA LEU A 202 -16.78 14.78 -30.79
C LEU A 202 -17.59 13.65 -31.46
N LEU A 203 -18.81 13.43 -30.96
CA LEU A 203 -19.63 12.32 -31.41
C LEU A 203 -21.11 12.70 -31.42
N ILE A 204 -21.82 12.11 -32.38
CA ILE A 204 -23.27 12.26 -32.51
C ILE A 204 -23.89 10.92 -32.08
N THR A 205 -24.75 10.98 -31.07
CA THR A 205 -25.41 9.81 -30.47
C THR A 205 -26.73 10.23 -29.81
N ASP A 206 -27.37 9.34 -29.08
CA ASP A 206 -28.57 9.66 -28.31
C ASP A 206 -28.30 10.81 -27.33
N TYR A 207 -29.22 11.78 -27.30
CA TYR A 207 -29.17 12.86 -26.35
C TYR A 207 -29.36 12.30 -24.93
N GLN A 208 -28.27 12.35 -24.18
CA GLN A 208 -28.23 12.01 -22.76
C GLN A 208 -27.45 13.10 -22.04
N THR A 209 -27.70 13.26 -20.74
CA THR A 209 -26.82 14.11 -19.95
C THR A 209 -25.44 13.43 -19.88
N PRO A 210 -24.32 14.18 -19.98
CA PRO A 210 -22.99 13.59 -19.89
C PRO A 210 -22.82 12.78 -18.61
N LYS A 211 -23.49 13.19 -17.53
CA LYS A 211 -23.52 12.48 -16.25
C LYS A 211 -24.05 11.05 -16.36
N ASP A 212 -25.12 10.80 -17.13
CA ASP A 212 -25.70 9.45 -17.23
C ASP A 212 -24.77 8.50 -18.00
N TYR A 213 -24.13 9.00 -19.05
CA TYR A 213 -23.14 8.25 -19.82
C TYR A 213 -21.89 7.97 -19.00
N LEU A 214 -21.32 9.00 -18.38
CA LEU A 214 -20.11 8.86 -17.57
C LEU A 214 -20.37 8.02 -16.30
N ALA A 215 -21.53 8.15 -15.65
CA ALA A 215 -21.84 7.35 -14.46
C ALA A 215 -21.86 5.85 -14.78
N ASN A 216 -22.45 5.43 -15.90
CA ASN A 216 -22.46 4.01 -16.30
C ASN A 216 -21.07 3.50 -16.67
N HIS A 217 -20.23 4.35 -17.29
CA HIS A 217 -18.85 4.02 -17.61
C HIS A 217 -17.98 3.88 -16.35
N TYR A 218 -18.08 4.80 -15.39
CA TYR A 218 -17.23 4.81 -14.19
C TYR A 218 -17.77 3.96 -13.02
N LEU A 219 -19.03 3.50 -13.04
CA LEU A 219 -19.60 2.68 -11.95
C LEU A 219 -18.78 1.41 -11.64
N PRO A 220 -18.29 0.64 -12.62
CA PRO A 220 -17.46 -0.53 -12.37
C PRO A 220 -16.14 -0.19 -11.65
N VAL A 221 -15.67 1.05 -11.71
CA VAL A 221 -14.40 1.50 -11.12
C VAL A 221 -14.48 1.61 -9.59
N PHE A 222 -15.67 1.64 -9.01
CA PHE A 222 -15.82 1.58 -7.55
C PHE A 222 -15.34 0.25 -6.95
N ILE A 223 -15.31 -0.84 -7.72
CA ILE A 223 -14.80 -2.14 -7.28
C ILE A 223 -13.29 -2.07 -7.00
N PRO A 224 -12.41 -1.71 -7.96
CA PRO A 224 -10.99 -1.56 -7.68
C PRO A 224 -10.71 -0.48 -6.64
N LEU A 225 -11.52 0.59 -6.56
CA LEU A 225 -11.41 1.59 -5.49
C LEU A 225 -11.60 0.98 -4.10
N GLY A 226 -12.65 0.16 -3.92
CA GLY A 226 -12.90 -0.55 -2.67
C GLY A 226 -11.75 -1.49 -2.29
N ILE A 227 -11.23 -2.26 -3.26
CA ILE A 227 -10.09 -3.16 -3.06
C ILE A 227 -8.86 -2.38 -2.58
N LEU A 228 -8.54 -1.24 -3.21
CA LEU A 228 -7.40 -0.42 -2.85
C LEU A 228 -7.56 0.25 -1.48
N ILE A 229 -8.76 0.69 -1.10
CA ILE A 229 -9.02 1.27 0.23
C ILE A 229 -8.89 0.21 1.34
N ILE A 230 -9.47 -0.97 1.14
CA ILE A 230 -9.36 -2.08 2.11
C ILE A 230 -7.90 -2.54 2.21
N GLY A 231 -7.21 -2.66 1.09
CA GLY A 231 -5.79 -3.01 1.05
C GLY A 231 -4.89 -1.96 1.70
N PHE A 232 -5.15 -0.68 1.47
CA PHE A 232 -4.47 0.45 2.12
C PHE A 232 -4.64 0.40 3.64
N THR A 233 -5.87 0.28 4.12
CA THR A 233 -6.16 0.24 5.57
C THR A 233 -5.49 -0.98 6.22
N TYR A 234 -5.65 -2.16 5.63
CA TYR A 234 -5.01 -3.39 6.10
C TYR A 234 -3.48 -3.29 6.14
N SER A 235 -2.85 -2.87 5.03
CA SER A 235 -1.39 -2.76 4.94
C SER A 235 -0.82 -1.67 5.86
N SER A 236 -1.58 -0.60 6.11
CA SER A 236 -1.21 0.45 7.06
C SER A 236 -1.20 -0.07 8.49
N VAL A 237 -2.22 -0.82 8.91
CA VAL A 237 -2.26 -1.46 10.24
C VAL A 237 -1.06 -2.39 10.43
N LEU A 238 -0.75 -3.23 9.44
CA LEU A 238 0.43 -4.11 9.50
C LEU A 238 1.75 -3.34 9.60
N ALA A 239 1.87 -2.24 8.86
CA ALA A 239 3.08 -1.40 8.87
C ALA A 239 3.29 -0.71 10.23
N LEU A 240 2.20 -0.25 10.87
CA LEU A 240 2.23 0.39 12.19
C LEU A 240 2.55 -0.61 13.31
N GLN A 241 2.11 -1.86 13.20
CA GLN A 241 2.40 -2.92 14.16
C GLN A 241 3.80 -3.53 14.00
N SER A 242 4.55 -3.15 12.96
CA SER A 242 5.89 -3.65 12.69
C SER A 242 6.95 -2.80 13.38
N ASN A 243 8.01 -3.43 13.94
CA ASN A 243 9.14 -2.73 14.56
C ASN A 243 9.93 -1.87 13.56
N ASN A 244 9.81 -2.17 12.27
CA ASN A 244 10.54 -1.47 11.21
C ASN A 244 9.57 -0.67 10.32
N THR A 245 8.85 0.26 10.94
CA THR A 245 7.77 1.05 10.29
C THR A 245 8.23 1.68 8.98
N LYS A 246 9.38 2.37 8.96
CA LYS A 246 9.95 3.00 7.75
C LYS A 246 10.14 2.03 6.59
N GLN A 247 10.42 0.78 6.90
CA GLN A 247 10.76 -0.25 5.95
C GLN A 247 9.53 -0.97 5.37
N ASN A 248 8.39 -0.93 6.07
CA ASN A 248 7.14 -1.58 5.68
C ASN A 248 6.10 -0.58 5.16
N LEU A 249 6.46 0.72 5.09
CA LEU A 249 5.60 1.77 4.53
C LEU A 249 5.53 1.77 2.99
N PHE A 250 6.31 0.97 2.28
CA PHE A 250 6.34 1.05 0.81
C PHE A 250 4.98 0.73 0.16
N ILE A 251 4.37 -0.38 0.57
CA ILE A 251 3.08 -0.84 0.04
C ILE A 251 1.89 0.06 0.45
N PRO A 252 1.73 0.48 1.72
CA PRO A 252 0.62 1.37 2.08
C PRO A 252 0.74 2.75 1.43
N VAL A 253 1.95 3.31 1.30
CA VAL A 253 2.12 4.59 0.60
C VAL A 253 1.80 4.44 -0.89
N ALA A 254 2.28 3.38 -1.55
CA ALA A 254 1.89 3.11 -2.94
C ALA A 254 0.37 2.97 -3.08
N SER A 255 -0.28 2.26 -2.17
CA SER A 255 -1.74 2.08 -2.20
C SER A 255 -2.50 3.38 -2.00
N LEU A 256 -2.04 4.26 -1.12
CA LEU A 256 -2.66 5.58 -0.91
C LEU A 256 -2.65 6.40 -2.19
N PHE A 257 -1.51 6.46 -2.88
CA PHE A 257 -1.40 7.20 -4.13
C PHE A 257 -2.17 6.53 -5.28
N ALA A 258 -2.31 5.20 -5.29
CA ALA A 258 -3.19 4.51 -6.22
C ALA A 258 -4.67 4.87 -5.99
N VAL A 259 -5.10 5.02 -4.72
CA VAL A 259 -6.44 5.52 -4.36
C VAL A 259 -6.62 6.97 -4.82
N ILE A 260 -5.65 7.85 -4.56
CA ILE A 260 -5.69 9.26 -5.00
C ILE A 260 -5.78 9.35 -6.52
N GLN A 261 -4.97 8.58 -7.25
CA GLN A 261 -5.00 8.51 -8.70
C GLN A 261 -6.38 8.10 -9.21
N LEU A 262 -6.98 7.08 -8.61
CA LEU A 262 -8.28 6.57 -9.02
C LEU A 262 -9.43 7.53 -8.70
N ILE A 263 -9.37 8.21 -7.55
CA ILE A 263 -10.34 9.27 -7.20
C ILE A 263 -10.22 10.42 -8.20
N ALA A 264 -9.01 10.83 -8.56
CA ALA A 264 -8.78 11.87 -9.56
C ALA A 264 -9.37 11.46 -10.93
N GLU A 265 -9.28 10.19 -11.32
CA GLU A 265 -9.89 9.71 -12.56
C GLU A 265 -11.42 9.72 -12.50
N VAL A 266 -12.01 9.12 -11.46
CA VAL A 266 -13.47 9.03 -11.28
C VAL A 266 -14.10 10.42 -11.08
N SER A 267 -13.34 11.42 -10.63
CA SER A 267 -13.81 12.80 -10.45
C SER A 267 -14.44 13.39 -11.72
N ARG A 268 -13.98 12.99 -12.91
CA ARG A 268 -14.57 13.41 -14.20
C ARG A 268 -16.00 12.91 -14.39
N GLY A 269 -16.31 11.70 -13.93
CA GLY A 269 -17.66 11.15 -13.99
C GLY A 269 -18.60 11.66 -12.90
N LEU A 270 -18.05 12.12 -11.77
CA LEU A 270 -18.83 12.57 -10.61
C LEU A 270 -19.12 14.08 -10.61
N PHE A 271 -18.17 14.89 -11.07
CA PHE A 271 -18.23 16.35 -10.96
C PHE A 271 -18.24 17.01 -12.34
N ASP A 272 -19.20 17.91 -12.54
CA ASP A 272 -19.26 18.78 -13.72
C ASP A 272 -18.38 20.02 -13.50
N TYR A 273 -17.11 19.95 -13.92
CA TYR A 273 -16.13 21.01 -13.74
C TYR A 273 -15.77 21.73 -15.05
N SER A 274 -15.28 22.97 -14.92
CA SER A 274 -14.84 23.77 -16.07
C SER A 274 -13.47 23.31 -16.58
N TYR A 275 -13.25 23.36 -17.90
CA TYR A 275 -12.05 22.79 -18.50
C TYR A 275 -10.69 23.26 -17.94
N PRO A 276 -10.50 24.47 -17.37
CA PRO A 276 -9.21 24.86 -16.81
C PRO A 276 -8.69 23.87 -15.75
N TYR A 277 -9.58 23.24 -14.98
CA TYR A 277 -9.23 22.27 -13.95
C TYR A 277 -8.80 20.89 -14.50
N ASN A 278 -9.02 20.61 -15.79
CA ASN A 278 -8.64 19.31 -16.37
C ASN A 278 -7.11 19.09 -16.30
N GLY A 279 -6.32 20.16 -16.43
CA GLY A 279 -4.86 20.11 -16.26
C GLY A 279 -4.43 19.59 -14.89
N ILE A 280 -5.08 20.07 -13.83
CA ILE A 280 -4.78 19.66 -12.45
C ILE A 280 -5.11 18.19 -12.24
N ARG A 281 -6.22 17.71 -12.81
CA ARG A 281 -6.61 16.29 -12.78
C ARG A 281 -5.52 15.41 -13.41
N MET A 282 -5.08 15.75 -14.63
CA MET A 282 -4.06 14.98 -15.35
C MET A 282 -2.71 15.00 -14.64
N LEU A 283 -2.31 16.15 -14.08
CA LEU A 283 -1.09 16.27 -13.29
C LEU A 283 -1.16 15.39 -12.03
N THR A 284 -2.31 15.38 -11.35
CA THR A 284 -2.53 14.54 -10.16
C THR A 284 -2.38 13.05 -10.50
N ILE A 285 -2.94 12.62 -11.64
CA ILE A 285 -2.83 11.24 -12.13
C ILE A 285 -1.36 10.89 -12.41
N LEU A 286 -0.65 11.73 -13.15
CA LEU A 286 0.77 11.51 -13.50
C LEU A 286 1.69 11.49 -12.27
N CYS A 287 1.54 12.43 -11.35
CA CYS A 287 2.35 12.46 -10.13
C CYS A 287 2.07 11.24 -9.26
N SER A 288 0.80 10.84 -9.13
CA SER A 288 0.42 9.67 -8.35
C SER A 288 0.93 8.38 -8.98
N SER A 289 0.87 8.24 -10.30
CA SER A 289 1.37 7.05 -11.02
C SER A 289 2.88 6.89 -10.90
N LEU A 290 3.63 7.99 -10.94
CA LEU A 290 5.06 8.02 -10.65
C LEU A 290 5.33 7.52 -9.22
N ILE A 291 4.64 8.07 -8.22
CA ILE A 291 4.83 7.69 -6.83
C ILE A 291 4.52 6.21 -6.61
N VAL A 292 3.38 5.70 -7.11
CA VAL A 292 3.01 4.28 -7.06
C VAL A 292 4.13 3.42 -7.63
N SER A 293 4.59 3.75 -8.83
CA SER A 293 5.54 2.93 -9.58
C SER A 293 6.91 2.89 -8.92
N PHE A 294 7.40 4.02 -8.39
CA PHE A 294 8.67 4.08 -7.69
C PHE A 294 8.65 3.44 -6.30
N PHE A 295 7.52 3.49 -5.59
CA PHE A 295 7.38 2.81 -4.31
C PHE A 295 7.33 1.28 -4.49
N LEU A 296 6.62 0.79 -5.50
CA LEU A 296 6.62 -0.63 -5.86
C LEU A 296 8.01 -1.10 -6.33
N LEU A 297 8.70 -0.33 -7.17
CA LEU A 297 10.09 -0.62 -7.55
C LEU A 297 11.04 -0.61 -6.34
N SER A 298 10.86 0.34 -5.41
CA SER A 298 11.64 0.41 -4.17
C SER A 298 11.45 -0.82 -3.29
N TYR A 299 10.22 -1.33 -3.21
CA TYR A 299 9.90 -2.59 -2.54
C TYR A 299 10.62 -3.77 -3.21
N VAL A 300 10.54 -3.89 -4.53
CA VAL A 300 11.23 -4.95 -5.32
C VAL A 300 12.74 -4.90 -5.12
N CYS A 301 13.35 -3.72 -5.30
CA CYS A 301 14.79 -3.53 -5.12
C CYS A 301 15.25 -3.87 -3.70
N LYS A 302 14.48 -3.50 -2.67
CA LYS A 302 14.80 -3.87 -1.29
C LYS A 302 14.79 -5.39 -1.08
N ARG A 303 13.85 -6.10 -1.71
CA ARG A 303 13.66 -7.53 -1.53
C ARG A 303 14.69 -8.38 -2.29
N PHE A 304 15.04 -8.00 -3.52
CA PHE A 304 15.83 -8.83 -4.43
C PHE A 304 17.22 -8.27 -4.76
N LEU A 305 17.49 -6.99 -4.46
CA LEU A 305 18.76 -6.34 -4.80
C LEU A 305 19.54 -5.95 -3.53
N THR A 306 20.44 -6.82 -3.09
CA THR A 306 21.25 -6.61 -1.88
C THR A 306 22.35 -5.57 -2.08
N LYS A 307 22.94 -5.50 -3.28
CA LYS A 307 24.00 -4.54 -3.65
C LYS A 307 23.48 -3.53 -4.68
N ARG A 308 24.03 -2.31 -4.67
CA ARG A 308 23.74 -1.22 -5.64
C ARG A 308 22.27 -0.78 -5.74
N ARG A 309 21.43 -1.08 -4.74
CA ARG A 309 20.01 -0.67 -4.69
C ARG A 309 19.79 0.83 -4.96
N LYS A 310 20.57 1.70 -4.30
CA LYS A 310 20.42 3.16 -4.47
C LYS A 310 20.72 3.56 -5.91
N THR A 311 21.81 3.07 -6.49
CA THR A 311 22.19 3.31 -7.88
C THR A 311 21.10 2.85 -8.85
N ALA A 312 20.57 1.63 -8.68
CA ALA A 312 19.50 1.12 -9.52
C ALA A 312 18.23 1.99 -9.47
N LEU A 313 17.83 2.44 -8.27
CA LEU A 313 16.68 3.33 -8.10
C LEU A 313 16.93 4.73 -8.70
N THR A 314 18.13 5.29 -8.53
CA THR A 314 18.49 6.58 -9.11
C THR A 314 18.51 6.53 -10.63
N VAL A 315 19.10 5.49 -11.22
CA VAL A 315 19.11 5.29 -12.68
C VAL A 315 17.68 5.13 -13.20
N ALA A 316 16.86 4.28 -12.57
CA ALA A 316 15.46 4.11 -12.94
C ALA A 316 14.66 5.43 -12.86
N CYS A 317 14.93 6.24 -11.83
CA CYS A 317 14.31 7.56 -11.65
C CYS A 317 14.67 8.52 -12.78
N ILE A 318 15.97 8.67 -13.06
CA ILE A 318 16.47 9.55 -14.11
C ILE A 318 15.95 9.10 -15.48
N THR A 319 16.04 7.80 -15.80
CA THR A 319 15.52 7.26 -17.07
C THR A 319 14.02 7.51 -17.22
N THR A 320 13.22 7.23 -16.19
CA THR A 320 11.77 7.47 -16.26
C THR A 320 11.46 8.95 -16.41
N LEU A 321 12.15 9.82 -15.68
CA LEU A 321 11.96 11.27 -15.78
C LEU A 321 12.32 11.80 -17.17
N ILE A 322 13.42 11.33 -17.77
CA ILE A 322 13.80 11.67 -19.15
C ILE A 322 12.67 11.32 -20.11
N PHE A 323 12.13 10.10 -20.05
CA PHE A 323 11.00 9.70 -20.93
C PHE A 323 9.74 10.53 -20.68
N VAL A 324 9.39 10.81 -19.42
CA VAL A 324 8.23 11.66 -19.09
C VAL A 324 8.39 13.09 -19.61
N LEU A 325 9.62 13.62 -19.69
CA LEU A 325 9.91 14.94 -20.23
C LEU A 325 9.97 14.95 -21.77
N LEU A 326 10.38 13.85 -22.41
CA LEU A 326 10.51 13.74 -23.86
C LEU A 326 9.19 13.47 -24.59
N LEU A 327 8.20 12.88 -23.92
CA LEU A 327 6.90 12.58 -24.52
C LEU A 327 6.02 13.83 -24.53
N ASP A 328 5.27 14.05 -25.62
CA ASP A 328 4.43 15.25 -25.73
C ASP A 328 3.08 15.09 -25.00
N HIS A 329 2.46 13.91 -25.12
CA HIS A 329 1.09 13.66 -24.66
C HIS A 329 1.04 13.15 -23.20
N PHE A 330 0.11 13.67 -22.40
CA PHE A 330 -0.05 13.28 -20.99
C PHE A 330 -0.38 11.79 -20.81
N GLU A 331 -1.14 11.19 -21.71
CA GLU A 331 -1.45 9.76 -21.67
C GLU A 331 -0.19 8.92 -21.82
N SER A 332 0.65 9.25 -22.80
CA SER A 332 1.96 8.61 -23.02
C SER A 332 2.91 8.83 -21.85
N LYS A 333 2.92 10.04 -21.25
CA LYS A 333 3.71 10.33 -20.03
C LYS A 333 3.30 9.41 -18.88
N THR A 334 2.01 9.30 -18.61
CA THR A 334 1.48 8.44 -17.55
C THR A 334 1.78 6.96 -17.85
N LEU A 335 1.63 6.50 -19.09
CA LEU A 335 1.99 5.15 -19.50
C LEU A 335 3.47 4.86 -19.26
N ALA A 336 4.38 5.75 -19.70
CA ALA A 336 5.81 5.60 -19.50
C ALA A 336 6.20 5.62 -18.01
N SER A 337 5.52 6.45 -17.21
CA SER A 337 5.74 6.53 -15.76
C SER A 337 5.49 5.22 -15.03
N VAL A 338 4.62 4.38 -15.57
CA VAL A 338 4.26 3.07 -15.01
C VAL A 338 5.11 1.96 -15.63
N LEU A 339 5.18 1.91 -16.97
CA LEU A 339 5.83 0.83 -17.69
C LEU A 339 7.34 0.76 -17.44
N LEU A 340 8.04 1.90 -17.35
CA LEU A 340 9.48 1.89 -17.16
C LEU A 340 9.90 1.33 -15.79
N PRO A 341 9.39 1.83 -14.65
CA PRO A 341 9.74 1.25 -13.35
C PRO A 341 9.27 -0.21 -13.20
N MET A 342 8.08 -0.56 -13.72
CA MET A 342 7.57 -1.94 -13.63
C MET A 342 8.34 -2.91 -14.53
N GLY A 343 8.76 -2.46 -15.72
CA GLY A 343 9.64 -3.22 -16.61
C GLY A 343 11.00 -3.48 -15.99
N ILE A 344 11.62 -2.45 -15.40
CA ILE A 344 12.88 -2.59 -14.65
C ILE A 344 12.68 -3.56 -13.46
N GLY A 345 11.58 -3.43 -12.72
CA GLY A 345 11.23 -4.36 -11.64
C GLY A 345 11.10 -5.80 -12.13
N THR A 346 10.47 -6.01 -13.29
CA THR A 346 10.32 -7.32 -13.93
C THR A 346 11.69 -7.93 -14.24
N LEU A 347 12.61 -7.15 -14.84
CA LEU A 347 13.98 -7.61 -15.14
C LEU A 347 14.74 -8.00 -13.87
N ILE A 348 14.64 -7.19 -12.80
CA ILE A 348 15.27 -7.48 -11.50
C ILE A 348 14.73 -8.79 -10.92
N THR A 349 13.41 -8.96 -10.90
CA THR A 349 12.78 -10.17 -10.35
C THR A 349 13.02 -11.40 -11.22
N GLY A 350 13.09 -11.23 -12.55
CA GLY A 350 13.39 -12.31 -13.49
C GLY A 350 14.82 -12.81 -13.32
N TYR A 351 15.78 -11.90 -13.20
CA TYR A 351 17.17 -12.26 -12.89
C TYR A 351 17.29 -12.96 -11.52
N ALA A 352 16.60 -12.46 -10.50
CA ALA A 352 16.55 -13.11 -9.19
C ALA A 352 15.87 -14.50 -9.24
N ALA A 353 14.89 -14.70 -10.12
CA ALA A 353 14.24 -15.99 -10.33
C ALA A 353 15.19 -17.00 -10.99
N ILE A 354 16.02 -16.57 -11.94
CA ILE A 354 17.08 -17.40 -12.53
C ILE A 354 18.09 -17.83 -11.46
N GLN A 355 18.39 -16.95 -10.51
CA GLN A 355 19.22 -17.27 -9.33
C GLN A 355 18.52 -18.11 -8.26
N LYS A 356 17.29 -18.59 -8.51
CA LYS A 356 16.47 -19.39 -7.59
C LYS A 356 16.20 -18.69 -6.24
N ALA A 357 16.14 -17.36 -6.23
CA ALA A 357 15.77 -16.62 -5.03
C ALA A 357 14.30 -16.90 -4.62
N ARG A 358 14.06 -17.03 -3.30
CA ARG A 358 12.73 -17.35 -2.77
C ARG A 358 11.69 -16.32 -3.18
N ASN A 359 10.54 -16.78 -3.67
CA ASN A 359 9.41 -15.97 -4.16
C ASN A 359 9.71 -15.06 -5.37
N ALA A 360 10.92 -15.07 -5.95
CA ALA A 360 11.26 -14.20 -7.08
C ALA A 360 10.42 -14.51 -8.34
N LEU A 361 10.18 -15.79 -8.63
CA LEU A 361 9.36 -16.21 -9.77
C LEU A 361 7.94 -15.62 -9.69
N SER A 362 7.30 -15.68 -8.52
CA SER A 362 5.95 -15.14 -8.34
C SER A 362 5.86 -13.64 -8.60
N HIS A 363 6.88 -12.87 -8.18
CA HIS A 363 6.94 -11.43 -8.44
C HIS A 363 7.21 -11.14 -9.92
N SER A 364 8.09 -11.92 -10.54
CA SER A 364 8.40 -11.78 -11.97
C SER A 364 7.18 -12.06 -12.84
N VAL A 365 6.40 -13.10 -12.54
CA VAL A 365 5.18 -13.43 -13.28
C VAL A 365 4.12 -12.33 -13.11
N ALA A 366 3.90 -11.84 -11.89
CA ALA A 366 2.92 -10.80 -11.62
C ALA A 366 3.27 -9.47 -12.31
N LEU A 367 4.52 -9.03 -12.21
CA LEU A 367 4.99 -7.79 -12.86
C LEU A 367 5.01 -7.92 -14.39
N PHE A 368 5.46 -9.07 -14.92
CA PHE A 368 5.45 -9.33 -16.36
C PHE A 368 4.02 -9.32 -16.92
N ALA A 369 3.08 -10.00 -16.25
CA ALA A 369 1.68 -9.99 -16.65
C ALA A 369 1.09 -8.57 -16.64
N PHE A 370 1.37 -7.78 -15.60
CA PHE A 370 0.94 -6.39 -15.52
C PHE A 370 1.51 -5.52 -16.65
N VAL A 371 2.83 -5.64 -16.92
CA VAL A 371 3.51 -4.92 -18.01
C VAL A 371 2.94 -5.33 -19.37
N LEU A 372 2.74 -6.63 -19.61
CA LEU A 372 2.21 -7.16 -20.86
C LEU A 372 0.78 -6.69 -21.12
N LEU A 373 -0.11 -6.81 -20.12
CA LEU A 373 -1.50 -6.35 -20.23
C LEU A 373 -1.55 -4.85 -20.53
N THR A 374 -0.75 -4.07 -19.81
CA THR A 374 -0.61 -2.61 -20.00
C THR A 374 -0.10 -2.25 -21.39
N ALA A 375 0.96 -2.90 -21.86
CA ALA A 375 1.60 -2.59 -23.14
C ALA A 375 0.77 -3.06 -24.36
N SER A 376 -0.11 -4.05 -24.18
CA SER A 376 -0.94 -4.59 -25.27
C SER A 376 -2.04 -3.63 -25.76
N SER A 377 -2.50 -2.72 -24.90
CA SER A 377 -3.64 -1.84 -25.16
C SER A 377 -3.35 -0.38 -24.77
N PRO A 378 -2.32 0.26 -25.36
CA PRO A 378 -1.88 1.60 -24.95
C PRO A 378 -2.97 2.65 -25.14
N ASN A 379 -3.80 2.52 -26.18
CA ASN A 379 -4.88 3.47 -26.49
C ASN A 379 -6.13 3.32 -25.61
N GLN A 380 -6.21 2.26 -24.79
CA GLN A 380 -7.28 2.06 -23.80
C GLN A 380 -6.73 2.13 -22.37
N PHE A 381 -5.46 2.51 -22.21
CA PHE A 381 -4.70 2.28 -20.99
C PHE A 381 -5.14 3.16 -19.83
N LEU A 382 -5.45 4.44 -20.02
CA LEU A 382 -5.95 5.27 -18.90
C LEU A 382 -7.44 5.07 -18.57
N ASP A 383 -8.07 4.07 -19.17
CA ASP A 383 -9.46 3.75 -18.91
C ASP A 383 -9.61 2.73 -17.77
N ILE A 384 -10.85 2.31 -17.50
CA ILE A 384 -11.28 1.34 -16.47
C ILE A 384 -10.31 0.14 -16.35
N TYR A 385 -9.80 -0.38 -17.47
CA TYR A 385 -8.96 -1.59 -17.51
C TYR A 385 -7.68 -1.50 -16.70
N TYR A 386 -7.00 -0.35 -16.73
CA TYR A 386 -5.79 -0.16 -15.94
C TYR A 386 -6.06 -0.26 -14.45
N TYR A 387 -7.18 0.29 -13.98
CA TYR A 387 -7.53 0.26 -12.56
C TYR A 387 -7.85 -1.15 -12.06
N TYR A 388 -8.38 -2.02 -12.92
CA TYR A 388 -8.48 -3.44 -12.61
C TYR A 388 -7.12 -4.13 -12.57
N CYS A 389 -6.24 -3.84 -13.54
CA CYS A 389 -4.89 -4.43 -13.59
C CYS A 389 -4.05 -4.02 -12.38
N ILE A 390 -4.05 -2.74 -12.02
CA ILE A 390 -3.30 -2.23 -10.87
C ILE A 390 -3.90 -2.74 -9.55
N ALA A 391 -5.23 -2.83 -9.42
CA ALA A 391 -5.86 -3.40 -8.22
C ALA A 391 -5.48 -4.88 -8.05
N LEU A 392 -5.46 -5.67 -9.13
CA LEU A 392 -5.02 -7.06 -9.10
C LEU A 392 -3.54 -7.18 -8.69
N LEU A 393 -2.68 -6.31 -9.22
CA LEU A 393 -1.27 -6.24 -8.83
C LEU A 393 -1.12 -5.88 -7.34
N PHE A 394 -1.91 -4.93 -6.84
CA PHE A 394 -1.91 -4.55 -5.42
C PHE A 394 -2.40 -5.69 -4.52
N VAL A 395 -3.42 -6.45 -4.91
CA VAL A 395 -3.86 -7.65 -4.18
C VAL A 395 -2.70 -8.63 -4.01
N PHE A 396 -1.91 -8.86 -5.07
CA PHE A 396 -0.69 -9.66 -4.99
C PHE A 396 0.32 -9.08 -3.98
N PHE A 397 0.60 -7.78 -4.03
CA PHE A 397 1.53 -7.13 -3.10
C PHE A 397 1.03 -7.12 -1.64
N PHE A 398 -0.27 -6.95 -1.39
CA PHE A 398 -0.85 -7.06 -0.05
C PHE A 398 -0.72 -8.47 0.51
N ALA A 399 -0.96 -9.49 -0.31
CA ALA A 399 -0.77 -10.89 0.10
C ALA A 399 0.71 -11.16 0.45
N GLN A 400 1.66 -10.68 -0.36
CA GLN A 400 3.08 -10.81 -0.04
C GLN A 400 3.43 -10.07 1.27
N HIS A 401 2.95 -8.85 1.44
CA HIS A 401 3.18 -8.06 2.65
C HIS A 401 2.64 -8.77 3.91
N ALA A 402 1.44 -9.36 3.84
CA ALA A 402 0.87 -10.15 4.93
C ALA A 402 1.72 -11.38 5.26
N THR A 403 2.19 -12.11 4.24
CA THR A 403 3.03 -13.30 4.45
C THR A 403 4.39 -12.97 5.06
N ASP A 404 4.96 -11.82 4.70
CA ASP A 404 6.24 -11.36 5.26
C ASP A 404 6.07 -10.90 6.71
N TYR A 405 4.99 -10.18 7.01
CA TYR A 405 4.65 -9.80 8.39
C TYR A 405 4.47 -11.03 9.29
N LYS A 406 3.77 -12.07 8.81
CA LYS A 406 3.60 -13.33 9.57
C LYS A 406 4.93 -14.00 9.89
N LYS A 407 5.86 -14.06 8.91
CA LYS A 407 7.20 -14.62 9.12
C LYS A 407 8.02 -13.78 10.10
N GLU A 408 7.89 -12.45 10.06
CA GLU A 408 8.56 -11.58 11.03
C GLU A 408 8.06 -11.84 12.45
N GLN A 409 6.74 -12.01 12.63
CA GLN A 409 6.17 -12.36 13.93
C GLN A 409 6.61 -13.74 14.42
N GLU A 410 6.59 -14.76 13.56
CA GLU A 410 7.06 -16.11 13.90
C GLU A 410 8.52 -16.09 14.36
N LYS A 411 9.37 -15.31 13.67
CA LYS A 411 10.77 -15.14 14.05
C LYS A 411 10.93 -14.45 15.40
N LYS A 412 10.16 -13.39 15.68
CA LYS A 412 10.20 -12.71 16.99
C LYS A 412 9.76 -13.61 18.12
N ARG A 413 8.69 -14.37 17.91
CA ARG A 413 8.20 -15.33 18.90
C ARG A 413 9.27 -16.39 19.19
N PHE A 414 9.92 -16.91 18.16
CA PHE A 414 11.03 -17.85 18.32
C PHE A 414 12.24 -17.24 19.07
N GLU A 415 12.59 -15.98 18.78
CA GLU A 415 13.67 -15.28 19.48
C GLU A 415 13.32 -15.03 20.96
N GLN A 416 12.06 -14.68 21.27
CA GLN A 416 11.55 -14.54 22.63
C GLN A 416 11.56 -15.88 23.38
N ASP A 417 11.01 -16.94 22.78
CA ASP A 417 11.00 -18.29 23.37
C ASP A 417 12.44 -18.77 23.66
N ARG A 418 13.40 -18.44 22.79
CA ARG A 418 14.82 -18.75 23.00
C ARG A 418 15.43 -17.93 24.15
N ALA A 419 15.11 -16.65 24.25
CA ALA A 419 15.58 -15.78 25.34
C ALA A 419 15.03 -16.26 26.69
N ASP A 420 13.73 -16.55 26.77
CA ASP A 420 13.09 -17.08 27.98
C ASP A 420 13.68 -18.42 28.40
N ARG A 421 13.96 -19.31 27.44
CA ARG A 421 14.61 -20.60 27.72
C ARG A 421 16.03 -20.42 28.24
N LEU A 422 16.80 -19.50 27.66
CA LEU A 422 18.16 -19.20 28.13
C LEU A 422 18.13 -18.62 29.54
N GLN A 423 17.19 -17.72 29.81
CA GLN A 423 17.03 -17.10 31.13
C GLN A 423 16.70 -18.14 32.20
N ARG A 424 15.77 -19.07 31.93
CA ARG A 424 15.49 -20.18 32.87
C ARG A 424 16.72 -21.04 33.16
N ILE A 425 17.51 -21.37 32.14
CA ILE A 425 18.75 -22.14 32.33
C ILE A 425 19.76 -21.36 33.19
N LEU A 426 19.89 -20.04 32.98
CA LEU A 426 20.76 -19.20 33.79
C LEU A 426 20.28 -19.09 35.25
N ASP A 427 18.97 -18.99 35.46
CA ASP A 427 18.38 -18.93 36.80
C ASP A 427 18.57 -20.26 37.55
N GLU A 428 18.37 -21.40 36.87
CA GLU A 428 18.67 -22.74 37.42
C GLU A 428 20.17 -22.90 37.75
N HIS A 429 21.07 -22.38 36.91
CA HIS A 429 22.51 -22.41 37.18
C HIS A 429 22.88 -21.54 38.39
N LYS A 430 22.31 -20.34 38.50
CA LYS A 430 22.54 -19.46 39.67
C LYS A 430 22.05 -20.11 40.96
N GLU A 431 20.87 -20.74 40.92
CA GLU A 431 20.32 -21.42 42.09
C GLU A 431 21.18 -22.62 42.52
N ARG A 432 21.83 -23.31 41.57
CA ARG A 432 22.79 -24.39 41.86
C ARG A 432 24.12 -23.88 42.42
N GLU A 433 24.66 -22.78 41.89
CA GLU A 433 25.95 -22.23 42.33
C GLU A 433 25.87 -21.45 43.64
N GLN A 434 24.70 -20.86 43.94
CA GLN A 434 24.45 -20.09 45.16
C GLN A 434 23.12 -20.53 45.79
N PRO A 435 23.08 -21.70 46.43
CA PRO A 435 21.87 -22.16 47.08
C PRO A 435 21.47 -21.17 48.18
N THR A 436 20.26 -20.62 48.06
CA THR A 436 19.73 -19.59 48.97
C THR A 436 19.08 -20.19 50.22
N LYS A 437 18.88 -21.52 50.25
CA LYS A 437 18.25 -22.26 51.36
C LYS A 437 18.95 -23.59 51.63
N ILE A 438 19.10 -23.95 52.90
CA ILE A 438 19.60 -25.24 53.38
C ILE A 438 18.43 -26.04 53.94
N LYS A 439 18.37 -27.32 53.59
CA LYS A 439 17.38 -28.27 54.10
C LYS A 439 17.85 -28.84 55.45
N ILE A 440 16.99 -28.77 56.46
CA ILE A 440 17.26 -29.30 57.80
C ILE A 440 16.19 -30.33 58.16
N ASN A 441 16.61 -31.48 58.68
CA ASN A 441 15.72 -32.54 59.12
C ASN A 441 15.74 -32.63 60.65
N HIS A 442 14.61 -32.38 61.32
CA HIS A 442 14.45 -32.54 62.77
C HIS A 442 13.23 -33.40 63.09
N ALA A 443 13.44 -34.48 63.86
CA ALA A 443 12.39 -35.27 64.53
C ALA A 443 11.08 -35.46 63.71
N GLY A 444 11.21 -35.88 62.45
CA GLY A 444 10.08 -36.16 61.55
C GLY A 444 9.60 -34.99 60.68
N LYS A 445 10.19 -33.79 60.79
CA LYS A 445 9.88 -32.60 60.00
C LYS A 445 11.08 -32.10 59.21
N THR A 446 10.84 -31.67 57.97
CA THR A 446 11.83 -30.99 57.12
C THR A 446 11.55 -29.49 57.13
N ASP A 447 12.49 -28.69 57.60
CA ASP A 447 12.43 -27.22 57.54
C ASP A 447 13.54 -26.69 56.60
N PHE A 448 13.24 -25.64 55.83
CA PHE A 448 14.21 -24.98 54.95
C PHE A 448 14.59 -23.62 55.54
N ILE A 449 15.88 -23.38 55.76
CA ILE A 449 16.40 -22.15 56.35
C ILE A 449 17.17 -21.37 55.28
N SER A 450 16.93 -20.07 55.18
CA SER A 450 17.67 -19.24 54.21
C SER A 450 19.12 -19.09 54.65
N CYS A 451 20.06 -19.21 53.72
CA CYS A 451 21.49 -18.98 53.95
C CYS A 451 21.78 -17.55 54.47
N GLU A 452 20.93 -16.58 54.14
CA GLU A 452 21.05 -15.19 54.65
C GLU A 452 20.71 -15.08 56.14
N GLU A 453 19.95 -16.01 56.71
CA GLU A 453 19.60 -16.00 58.13
C GLU A 453 20.68 -16.68 59.01
N ILE A 454 21.63 -17.41 58.41
CA ILE A 454 22.67 -18.16 59.13
C ILE A 454 23.88 -17.24 59.35
N CYS A 455 24.21 -17.01 60.63
CA CYS A 455 25.32 -16.16 61.03
C CYS A 455 26.66 -16.91 60.98
N PHE A 456 26.71 -18.11 61.57
CA PHE A 456 27.88 -18.98 61.53
C PHE A 456 27.52 -20.44 61.81
N CYS A 457 28.40 -21.35 61.43
CA CYS A 457 28.32 -22.78 61.67
C CYS A 457 29.45 -23.17 62.64
N LYS A 458 29.15 -23.95 63.68
CA LYS A 458 30.09 -24.40 64.70
C LYS A 458 30.09 -25.92 64.80
N GLY A 459 31.27 -26.54 64.86
CA GLY A 459 31.37 -27.99 65.06
C GLY A 459 30.92 -28.40 66.48
N ALA A 460 30.01 -29.37 66.57
CA ALA A 460 29.44 -29.89 67.81
C ALA A 460 29.51 -31.44 67.82
N ARG A 461 30.70 -31.99 68.14
CA ARG A 461 31.01 -33.43 68.07
C ARG A 461 30.74 -33.99 66.67
N ASP A 462 29.73 -34.85 66.54
CA ASP A 462 29.35 -35.53 65.30
C ASP A 462 28.36 -34.72 64.44
N TYR A 463 27.93 -33.55 64.93
CA TYR A 463 27.00 -32.65 64.25
C TYR A 463 27.60 -31.25 64.07
N VAL A 464 26.98 -30.45 63.22
CA VAL A 464 27.29 -29.02 63.06
C VAL A 464 26.12 -28.18 63.56
N GLU A 465 26.40 -27.26 64.46
CA GLU A 465 25.46 -26.29 64.99
C GLU A 465 25.39 -25.07 64.06
N LEU A 466 24.26 -24.87 63.39
CA LEU A 466 23.95 -23.69 62.58
C LEU A 466 23.32 -22.64 63.49
N VAL A 467 23.97 -21.49 63.65
CA VAL A 467 23.47 -20.37 64.44
C VAL A 467 22.69 -19.42 63.53
N ILE A 468 21.41 -19.23 63.84
CA ILE A 468 20.46 -18.49 63.02
C ILE A 468 20.11 -17.20 63.74
N ASN A 469 20.15 -16.09 63.01
CA ASN A 469 19.83 -14.77 63.55
C ASN A 469 18.42 -14.77 64.17
N ASN A 470 18.31 -14.37 65.45
CA ASN A 470 17.05 -14.28 66.20
C ASN A 470 16.21 -15.57 66.33
N ARG A 471 16.75 -16.76 66.00
CA ARG A 471 16.05 -18.06 66.12
C ARG A 471 16.79 -19.12 66.93
N GLY A 472 17.98 -18.81 67.43
CA GLY A 472 18.81 -19.74 68.19
C GLY A 472 19.65 -20.64 67.28
N SER A 473 19.99 -21.83 67.77
CA SER A 473 20.87 -22.76 67.05
C SER A 473 20.17 -24.08 66.72
N VAL A 474 20.62 -24.70 65.63
CA VAL A 474 20.02 -25.88 65.03
C VAL A 474 21.12 -26.88 64.65
N LEU A 475 20.94 -28.16 64.97
CA LEU A 475 21.91 -29.21 64.63
C LEU A 475 21.69 -29.76 63.22
N HIS A 476 22.77 -29.82 62.45
CA HIS A 476 22.84 -30.36 61.10
C HIS A 476 23.80 -31.55 61.05
N HIS A 477 23.48 -32.56 60.23
CA HIS A 477 24.21 -33.83 60.16
C HIS A 477 25.45 -33.78 59.25
N ASN A 478 25.47 -32.92 58.22
CA ASN A 478 26.65 -32.75 57.36
C ASN A 478 27.84 -32.21 58.14
N SER A 479 29.05 -32.61 57.74
CA SER A 479 30.29 -32.09 58.30
C SER A 479 30.55 -30.64 57.89
N LEU A 480 31.42 -29.92 58.62
CA LEU A 480 31.83 -28.57 58.23
C LEU A 480 32.45 -28.53 56.83
N SER A 481 33.18 -29.57 56.42
CA SER A 481 33.81 -29.62 55.09
C SER A 481 32.78 -29.82 53.98
N GLU A 482 31.71 -30.57 54.22
CA GLU A 482 30.59 -30.73 53.28
C GLU A 482 29.72 -29.47 53.21
N LEU A 483 29.53 -28.79 54.34
CA LEU A 483 28.85 -27.49 54.38
C LEU A 483 29.66 -26.43 53.64
N GLU A 484 30.99 -26.40 53.81
CA GLU A 484 31.88 -25.49 53.08
C GLU A 484 31.77 -25.65 51.55
N SER A 485 31.57 -26.88 51.04
CA SER A 485 31.39 -27.12 49.60
C SER A 485 29.98 -26.82 49.08
N THR A 486 28.99 -26.74 49.97
CA THR A 486 27.57 -26.60 49.60
C THR A 486 27.05 -25.18 49.86
N LEU A 487 27.64 -24.45 50.81
CA LEU A 487 27.26 -23.09 51.17
C LEU A 487 27.70 -22.09 50.09
N PRO A 488 26.95 -20.98 49.90
CA PRO A 488 27.33 -19.94 48.95
C PRO A 488 28.65 -19.27 49.38
N ALA A 489 29.29 -18.58 48.42
CA ALA A 489 30.60 -17.92 48.62
C ALA A 489 30.63 -16.83 49.71
N THR A 490 29.47 -16.45 50.26
CA THR A 490 29.36 -15.59 51.44
C THR A 490 29.83 -16.28 52.73
N PHE A 491 29.93 -17.61 52.75
CA PHE A 491 30.44 -18.36 53.90
C PHE A 491 31.94 -18.60 53.78
N LEU A 492 32.68 -18.16 54.78
CA LEU A 492 34.12 -18.31 54.86
C LEU A 492 34.50 -19.22 56.03
N ARG A 493 35.30 -20.25 55.76
CA ARG A 493 35.87 -21.08 56.82
C ARG A 493 37.01 -20.33 57.52
N VAL A 494 36.82 -19.99 58.79
CA VAL A 494 37.76 -19.15 59.56
C VAL A 494 38.55 -19.96 60.60
N HIS A 495 38.03 -21.12 60.98
CA HIS A 495 38.67 -22.06 61.91
C HIS A 495 38.37 -23.51 61.51
N ARG A 496 39.11 -24.48 62.06
CA ARG A 496 38.82 -25.91 61.84
C ARG A 496 37.39 -26.30 62.27
N SER A 497 36.85 -25.56 63.24
CA SER A 497 35.53 -25.78 63.84
C SER A 497 34.50 -24.69 63.54
N TYR A 498 34.82 -23.69 62.69
CA TYR A 498 33.91 -22.57 62.41
C TYR A 498 33.91 -22.14 60.94
N ILE A 499 32.71 -21.92 60.41
CA ILE A 499 32.44 -21.25 59.13
C ILE A 499 31.54 -20.06 59.43
N VAL A 500 31.87 -18.88 58.92
CA VAL A 500 31.17 -17.62 59.23
C VAL A 500 30.60 -17.03 57.95
N ASN A 501 29.38 -16.52 58.00
CA ASN A 501 28.82 -15.71 56.92
C ASN A 501 29.42 -14.30 57.01
N THR A 502 30.12 -13.87 55.96
CA THR A 502 30.85 -12.60 55.93
C THR A 502 29.96 -11.38 56.09
N GLN A 503 28.66 -11.49 55.75
CA GLN A 503 27.69 -10.41 55.93
C GLN A 503 27.45 -10.04 57.41
N PHE A 504 27.73 -10.95 58.34
CA PHE A 504 27.51 -10.72 59.77
C PHE A 504 28.76 -10.24 60.52
N ILE A 505 29.91 -10.11 59.86
CA ILE A 505 31.17 -9.69 60.49
C ILE A 505 31.17 -8.18 60.73
N THR A 506 31.40 -7.73 61.97
CA THR A 506 31.49 -6.32 62.33
C THR A 506 32.94 -5.84 62.47
N SER A 507 33.83 -6.64 63.05
CA SER A 507 35.24 -6.30 63.16
C SER A 507 36.15 -7.52 63.38
N LEU A 508 37.45 -7.35 63.13
CA LEU A 508 38.49 -8.36 63.37
C LEU A 508 39.51 -7.81 64.37
N SER A 509 39.62 -8.42 65.56
CA SER A 509 40.66 -8.10 66.53
C SER A 509 41.82 -9.09 66.43
N ARG A 510 43.06 -8.62 66.62
CA ARG A 510 44.27 -9.45 66.52
C ARG A 510 44.99 -9.54 67.85
N SER A 511 45.41 -10.75 68.21
CA SER A 511 46.27 -10.99 69.37
C SER A 511 47.75 -10.95 68.97
N ALA A 512 48.62 -10.56 69.90
CA ALA A 512 50.08 -10.56 69.71
C ALA A 512 50.65 -11.95 69.36
N SER A 513 49.92 -13.02 69.67
CA SER A 513 50.23 -14.43 69.36
C SER A 513 49.92 -14.85 67.91
N GLY A 514 49.39 -13.95 67.08
CA GLY A 514 49.08 -14.18 65.66
C GLY A 514 47.71 -14.81 65.38
N THR A 515 46.95 -15.18 66.41
CA THR A 515 45.52 -15.51 66.30
C THR A 515 44.67 -14.24 66.26
N GLY A 516 43.42 -14.34 65.82
CA GLY A 516 42.49 -13.21 65.87
C GLY A 516 41.08 -13.68 66.14
N ILE A 517 40.21 -12.73 66.45
CA ILE A 517 38.82 -12.95 66.84
C ILE A 517 37.95 -12.08 65.94
N LEU A 518 36.99 -12.71 65.26
CA LEU A 518 35.94 -12.04 64.53
C LEU A 518 34.80 -11.71 65.47
N HIS A 519 34.37 -10.46 65.46
CA HIS A 519 33.16 -10.00 66.13
C HIS A 519 32.02 -10.04 65.13
N LEU A 520 30.91 -10.66 65.52
CA LEU A 520 29.70 -10.73 64.70
C LEU A 520 28.66 -9.72 65.19
N SER A 521 27.74 -9.34 64.30
CA SER A 521 26.61 -8.45 64.62
C SER A 521 25.61 -9.05 65.61
N THR A 522 25.64 -10.38 65.80
CA THR A 522 24.90 -11.09 66.85
C THR A 522 25.50 -10.90 68.25
N GLY A 523 26.71 -10.34 68.36
CA GLY A 523 27.47 -10.23 69.61
C GLY A 523 28.39 -11.42 69.89
N ASP A 524 28.41 -12.43 69.01
CA ASP A 524 29.27 -13.60 69.15
C ASP A 524 30.71 -13.34 68.71
N GLU A 525 31.66 -13.95 69.41
CA GLU A 525 33.09 -13.91 69.09
C GLU A 525 33.56 -15.25 68.49
N VAL A 526 34.06 -15.21 67.25
CA VAL A 526 34.53 -16.41 66.53
C VAL A 526 36.06 -16.40 66.35
N PRO A 527 36.80 -17.41 66.84
CA PRO A 527 38.24 -17.47 66.71
C PRO A 527 38.67 -17.75 65.26
N VAL A 528 39.75 -17.11 64.83
CA VAL A 528 40.36 -17.31 63.50
C VAL A 528 41.71 -17.99 63.66
N SER A 529 41.92 -19.06 62.89
CA SER A 529 43.20 -19.78 62.93
C SER A 529 44.33 -19.00 62.25
N ARG A 530 45.55 -19.10 62.79
CA ARG A 530 46.77 -18.45 62.25
C ARG A 530 46.97 -18.69 60.75
N ARG A 531 46.70 -19.91 60.28
CA ARG A 531 46.89 -20.32 58.88
C ARG A 531 45.87 -19.71 57.93
N ILE A 532 44.64 -19.47 58.40
CA ILE A 532 43.53 -18.96 57.58
C ILE A 532 43.43 -17.42 57.66
N MET A 533 44.05 -16.80 58.67
CA MET A 533 44.10 -15.35 58.89
C MET A 533 44.40 -14.51 57.62
N PRO A 534 45.37 -14.86 56.75
CA PRO A 534 45.60 -14.08 55.53
C PRO A 534 44.39 -14.07 54.60
N LYS A 535 43.75 -15.24 54.41
CA LYS A 535 42.53 -15.37 53.58
C LYS A 535 41.35 -14.60 54.14
N VAL A 536 41.20 -14.57 55.47
CA VAL A 536 40.12 -13.81 56.14
C VAL A 536 40.31 -12.31 55.95
N ARG A 537 41.55 -11.83 56.06
CA ARG A 537 41.86 -10.42 55.80
C ARG A 537 41.58 -10.06 54.34
N ASP A 538 42.09 -10.86 53.41
CA ASP A 538 41.93 -10.58 51.98
C ASP A 538 40.44 -10.64 51.54
N ALA A 539 39.58 -11.38 52.25
CA ALA A 539 38.13 -11.41 52.03
C ALA A 539 37.35 -10.25 52.67
N LEU A 540 37.93 -9.55 53.65
CA LEU A 540 37.32 -8.41 54.36
C LEU A 540 37.78 -7.04 53.84
N GLY A 541 38.81 -7.00 52.98
CA GLY A 541 39.41 -5.78 52.43
C GLY A 541 40.88 -5.63 52.80
#